data_AF-A0A7S3JQ32-F1
#
_entry.id   AF-A0A7S3JQ32-F1
#
_cell.length_a   1.000
_cell.length_b   1.000
_cell.length_c   1.000
_cell.angle_alpha   90.00
_cell.angle_beta   90.00
_cell.angle_gamma   90.00
#
_symmetry.space_group_name_H-M   'P 1'
#
loop_
_entity.id
_entity.type
_entity.pdbx_description
1 polymer ?
#
loop_
_entity_poly.entity_id
_entity_poly.type
_entity_poly.pdbx_seq_one_letter_code
_entity_poly.pdbx_strand_id
1 'polypeptide(L)'
;RFCTEDYKRPTKDNSKELCKHLTNFCINKESENYINPQEYGEENKGSKRLLTKFFSQLVKDSDFDNEKVKAEIISTVKKTIITMIPYLKQYSKKMLNPDLEKIRC
;
A
#
# COMPACT_ATOMS: atom_id res chain seq x y z
N ARG A 1 4.19 1.40 -6.34
CA ARG A 1 3.92 0.31 -7.31
C ARG A 1 2.98 0.92 -8.34
N PHE A 2 3.18 0.64 -9.61
CA PHE A 2 2.46 1.28 -10.71
C PHE A 2 1.81 0.23 -11.62
N CYS A 3 0.73 0.62 -12.26
CA CYS A 3 0.15 -0.09 -13.39
C CYS A 3 1.16 -0.14 -14.55
N THR A 4 1.09 -1.19 -15.37
CA THR A 4 1.91 -1.32 -16.59
C THR A 4 1.18 -0.88 -17.86
N GLU A 5 -0.08 -0.51 -17.74
CA GLU A 5 -0.86 0.08 -18.82
C GLU A 5 -1.43 1.43 -18.39
N ASP A 6 -1.62 2.32 -19.37
CA ASP A 6 -2.14 3.65 -19.12
C ASP A 6 -3.55 3.60 -18.53
N TYR A 7 -3.72 4.33 -17.44
CA TYR A 7 -4.98 4.42 -16.75
C TYR A 7 -6.06 5.00 -17.67
N LYS A 8 -7.22 4.32 -17.72
CA LYS A 8 -8.46 4.83 -18.30
C LYS A 8 -9.55 4.76 -17.25
N ARG A 9 -10.50 5.70 -17.27
CA ARG A 9 -11.64 5.65 -16.35
C ARG A 9 -12.38 4.30 -16.52
N PRO A 10 -12.69 3.58 -15.43
CA PRO A 10 -13.42 2.32 -15.50
C PRO A 10 -14.77 2.47 -16.22
N THR A 11 -15.02 1.63 -17.21
CA THR A 11 -16.31 1.41 -17.88
C THR A 11 -16.66 -0.07 -17.82
N LYS A 12 -17.89 -0.44 -18.23
CA LYS A 12 -18.26 -1.87 -18.32
C LYS A 12 -17.29 -2.66 -19.20
N ASP A 13 -16.82 -2.05 -20.28
CA ASP A 13 -15.96 -2.69 -21.28
C ASP A 13 -14.52 -2.86 -20.80
N ASN A 14 -13.97 -1.86 -20.10
CA ASN A 14 -12.56 -1.86 -19.69
C ASN A 14 -12.31 -2.28 -18.22
N SER A 15 -13.37 -2.58 -17.46
CA SER A 15 -13.26 -2.94 -16.03
C SER A 15 -12.41 -4.19 -15.77
N LYS A 16 -12.34 -5.10 -16.75
CA LYS A 16 -11.56 -6.35 -16.68
C LYS A 16 -10.08 -6.18 -17.07
N GLU A 17 -9.69 -5.00 -17.55
CA GLU A 17 -8.30 -4.70 -17.93
C GLU A 17 -7.47 -4.42 -16.66
N LEU A 18 -7.13 -5.49 -15.94
CA LEU A 18 -6.58 -5.42 -14.58
C LEU A 18 -5.29 -4.59 -14.50
N CYS A 19 -4.41 -4.69 -15.51
CA CYS A 19 -3.14 -3.95 -15.56
C CYS A 19 -3.30 -2.43 -15.71
N LYS A 20 -4.51 -1.92 -15.99
CA LYS A 20 -4.84 -0.47 -15.97
C LYS A 20 -5.31 0.02 -14.62
N HIS A 21 -5.95 -0.86 -13.84
CA HIS A 21 -6.70 -0.46 -12.65
C HIS A 21 -6.08 -0.96 -11.35
N LEU A 22 -5.31 -2.04 -11.40
CA LEU A 22 -4.69 -2.68 -10.24
C LEU A 22 -3.18 -2.49 -10.29
N THR A 23 -2.61 -1.98 -9.19
CA THR A 23 -1.15 -1.73 -9.05
C THR A 23 -0.40 -2.90 -8.41
N ASN A 24 -1.09 -4.03 -8.19
CA ASN A 24 -0.54 -5.21 -7.54
C ASN A 24 0.65 -5.75 -8.34
N PHE A 25 1.77 -6.02 -7.66
CA PHE A 25 2.95 -6.59 -8.30
C PHE A 25 2.66 -7.95 -8.94
N CYS A 26 1.92 -8.82 -8.25
CA CYS A 26 1.61 -10.16 -8.75
C CYS A 26 0.86 -10.17 -10.08
N ILE A 27 0.10 -9.11 -10.37
CA ILE A 27 -0.64 -8.94 -11.62
C ILE A 27 0.26 -8.31 -12.67
N ASN A 28 0.90 -7.19 -12.33
CA ASN A 28 1.67 -6.40 -13.29
C ASN A 28 2.98 -7.05 -13.71
N LYS A 29 3.58 -7.94 -12.90
CA LYS A 29 4.83 -8.63 -13.24
C LYS A 29 4.73 -9.52 -14.50
N GLU A 30 3.51 -9.91 -14.86
CA GLU A 30 3.23 -10.80 -16.01
C GLU A 30 2.95 -10.00 -17.28
N SER A 31 2.82 -8.68 -17.17
CA SER A 31 2.65 -7.79 -18.31
C SER A 31 3.96 -7.63 -19.07
N GLU A 32 3.88 -7.62 -20.41
CA GLU A 32 5.01 -7.32 -21.29
C GLU A 32 5.59 -5.91 -21.06
N ASN A 33 4.76 -4.99 -20.57
CA ASN A 33 5.15 -3.61 -20.24
C ASN A 33 5.76 -3.46 -18.84
N TYR A 34 6.02 -4.57 -18.13
CA TYR A 34 6.62 -4.50 -16.81
C TYR A 34 8.10 -4.10 -16.87
N ILE A 35 8.42 -2.96 -16.29
CA ILE A 35 9.80 -2.47 -16.20
C ILE A 35 10.35 -2.85 -14.83
N ASN A 36 11.20 -3.87 -14.81
CA ASN A 36 11.95 -4.23 -13.62
C ASN A 36 13.01 -3.15 -13.38
N PRO A 37 13.02 -2.45 -12.23
CA PRO A 37 14.12 -1.57 -11.91
C PRO A 37 15.40 -2.41 -11.82
N GLN A 38 16.30 -2.33 -12.81
CA GLN A 38 17.65 -2.85 -12.66
C GLN A 38 18.30 -2.07 -11.50
N GLU A 39 18.36 -2.72 -10.34
CA GLU A 39 19.25 -2.40 -9.23
C GLU A 39 19.29 -0.93 -8.78
N TYR A 40 18.25 -0.47 -8.07
CA TYR A 40 18.23 0.74 -7.21
C TYR A 40 18.80 2.08 -7.76
N GLY A 41 19.13 2.12 -9.04
CA GLY A 41 19.96 3.12 -9.67
C GLY A 41 19.25 3.70 -10.89
N GLU A 42 19.11 5.02 -10.83
CA GLU A 42 19.09 5.90 -11.99
C GLU A 42 17.79 6.16 -12.74
N GLU A 43 16.81 5.25 -12.85
CA GLU A 43 15.60 5.60 -13.62
C GLU A 43 14.29 5.47 -12.82
N ASN A 44 13.62 6.62 -12.59
CA ASN A 44 12.23 6.73 -12.15
C ASN A 44 11.23 6.15 -13.21
N LYS A 45 11.60 5.10 -13.94
CA LYS A 45 10.80 4.47 -14.99
C LYS A 45 10.30 3.08 -14.59
N GLY A 46 10.84 2.49 -13.51
CA GLY A 46 10.39 1.17 -13.03
C GLY A 46 8.92 1.14 -12.59
N SER A 47 8.26 0.00 -12.80
CA SER A 47 6.89 -0.29 -12.31
C SER A 47 6.84 -0.44 -10.78
N LYS A 48 8.01 -0.52 -10.14
CA LYS A 48 8.22 -0.41 -8.68
C LYS A 48 9.29 0.64 -8.42
N ARG A 49 9.00 1.59 -7.52
CA ARG A 49 9.91 2.69 -7.15
C ARG A 49 10.04 2.79 -5.63
N LEU A 50 11.17 3.31 -5.17
CA LEU A 50 11.37 3.69 -3.79
C LEU A 50 10.45 4.86 -3.43
N LEU A 51 9.90 4.84 -2.21
CA LEU A 51 9.02 5.90 -1.72
C LEU A 51 9.72 7.27 -1.66
N THR A 52 11.00 7.29 -1.28
CA THR A 52 11.82 8.50 -1.28
C THR A 52 11.93 9.12 -2.66
N LYS A 53 12.25 8.32 -3.68
CA LYS A 53 12.36 8.76 -5.07
C LYS A 53 11.01 9.24 -5.63
N PHE A 54 9.92 8.57 -5.27
CA PHE A 54 8.56 8.98 -5.65
C PHE A 54 8.20 10.34 -5.07
N PHE A 55 8.41 10.57 -3.77
CA PHE A 55 8.12 11.86 -3.15
C PHE A 55 9.02 12.98 -3.69
N SER A 56 10.32 12.71 -3.89
CA SER A 56 11.23 13.68 -4.52
C SER A 56 10.79 14.04 -5.95
N GLN A 57 10.20 13.11 -6.69
CA GLN A 57 9.64 13.37 -8.01
C GLN A 57 8.38 14.24 -7.91
N LEU A 58 7.45 13.93 -7.00
CA LEU A 58 6.21 14.71 -6.84
C LEU A 58 6.46 16.19 -6.52
N VAL A 59 7.45 16.51 -5.68
CA VAL A 59 7.81 17.92 -5.39
C VAL A 59 8.33 18.64 -6.64
N LYS A 60 9.03 17.91 -7.52
CA LYS A 60 9.57 18.50 -8.75
C LYS A 60 8.50 18.72 -9.81
N ASP A 61 7.55 17.79 -9.90
CA ASP A 61 6.57 17.74 -10.99
C ASP A 61 5.27 18.51 -10.64
N SER A 62 5.07 18.92 -9.38
CA SER A 62 3.84 19.58 -8.91
C SER A 62 4.04 20.33 -7.59
N ASP A 63 3.15 21.30 -7.30
CA ASP A 63 3.10 22.02 -6.00
C ASP A 63 2.47 21.17 -4.87
N PHE A 64 2.82 19.89 -4.83
CA PHE A 64 2.18 18.91 -3.95
C PHE A 64 2.78 18.94 -2.54
N ASP A 65 1.91 19.10 -1.54
CA ASP A 65 2.30 19.10 -0.12
C ASP A 65 2.56 17.67 0.38
N ASN A 66 3.79 17.22 0.18
CA ASN A 66 4.26 15.91 0.65
C ASN A 66 4.18 15.75 2.18
N GLU A 67 4.37 16.82 2.94
CA GLU A 67 4.39 16.73 4.41
C GLU A 67 2.99 16.50 4.96
N LYS A 68 1.98 17.17 4.38
CA LYS A 68 0.57 16.89 4.69
C LYS A 68 0.20 15.44 4.40
N VAL A 69 0.56 14.91 3.23
CA VAL A 69 0.23 13.52 2.88
C VAL A 69 0.93 12.51 3.79
N LYS A 70 2.21 12.73 4.11
CA LYS A 70 2.93 11.90 5.09
C LYS A 70 2.24 11.94 6.46
N ALA A 71 1.84 13.12 6.92
CA ALA A 71 1.15 13.28 8.19
C ALA A 71 -0.21 12.55 8.21
N GLU A 72 -0.98 12.63 7.13
CA GLU A 72 -2.26 11.92 6.98
C GLU A 72 -2.08 10.39 6.95
N ILE A 73 -1.04 9.88 6.26
CA ILE A 73 -0.68 8.46 6.26
C ILE A 73 -0.35 8.01 7.70
N ILE A 74 0.50 8.75 8.41
CA ILE A 74 0.88 8.42 9.80
C ILE A 74 -0.35 8.44 10.71
N SER A 75 -1.22 9.44 10.57
CA SER A 75 -2.47 9.56 11.33
C SER A 75 -3.39 8.37 11.10
N THR A 76 -3.52 7.94 9.85
CA THR A 76 -4.32 6.76 9.47
C THR A 76 -3.77 5.49 10.11
N VAL A 77 -2.45 5.24 10.00
CA VAL A 77 -1.81 4.08 10.63
C VAL A 77 -2.01 4.07 12.15
N LYS A 78 -1.80 5.21 12.82
CA LYS A 78 -2.00 5.35 14.27
C LYS A 78 -3.43 5.00 14.68
N LYS A 79 -4.43 5.58 14.00
CA LYS A 79 -5.85 5.33 14.29
C LYS A 79 -6.21 3.87 14.06
N THR A 80 -5.74 3.25 12.97
CA THR A 80 -5.96 1.82 12.71
C THR A 80 -5.42 0.96 13.85
N ILE A 81 -4.19 1.22 14.32
CA ILE A 81 -3.60 0.48 15.44
C ILE A 81 -4.42 0.70 16.71
N ILE A 82 -4.74 1.95 17.06
CA ILE A 82 -5.53 2.29 18.26
C ILE A 82 -6.88 1.56 18.27
N THR A 83 -7.58 1.53 17.14
CA THR A 83 -8.85 0.81 16.98
C THR A 83 -8.70 -0.70 17.20
N MET A 84 -7.54 -1.28 16.86
CA MET A 84 -7.26 -2.71 17.06
C MET A 84 -6.79 -3.07 18.48
N ILE A 85 -6.26 -2.12 19.27
CA ILE A 85 -5.75 -2.36 20.63
C ILE A 85 -6.70 -3.19 21.53
N PRO A 86 -8.01 -2.89 21.66
CA PRO A 86 -8.87 -3.67 22.55
C PRO A 86 -8.95 -5.16 22.15
N TYR A 87 -9.04 -5.43 20.84
CA TYR A 87 -9.07 -6.79 20.31
C TYR A 87 -7.74 -7.52 20.55
N LEU A 88 -6.62 -6.85 20.28
CA LEU A 88 -5.29 -7.42 20.50
C LEU A 88 -5.05 -7.73 21.99
N LYS A 89 -5.48 -6.84 22.89
CA LYS A 89 -5.41 -7.06 24.35
C LYS A 89 -6.27 -8.24 24.78
N GLN A 90 -7.50 -8.35 24.27
CA GLN A 90 -8.37 -9.48 24.59
C GLN A 90 -7.79 -10.81 24.07
N TYR A 91 -7.35 -10.82 22.81
CA TYR A 91 -6.73 -12.00 22.19
C TYR A 91 -5.49 -12.45 22.96
N SER A 92 -4.58 -11.52 23.29
CA SER A 92 -3.38 -11.79 24.07
C SER A 92 -3.71 -12.34 25.46
N LYS A 93 -4.70 -11.77 26.16
CA LYS A 93 -5.15 -12.29 27.48
C LYS A 93 -5.66 -13.73 27.39
N LYS A 94 -6.45 -14.07 26.37
CA LYS A 94 -6.96 -15.43 26.16
C LYS A 94 -5.83 -16.43 25.87
N MET A 95 -4.87 -16.04 25.05
CA MET A 95 -3.74 -16.92 24.66
C MET A 95 -2.73 -17.13 25.79
N LEU A 96 -2.49 -16.11 26.61
CA LEU A 96 -1.52 -16.18 27.71
C LEU A 96 -2.10 -16.75 29.01
N ASN A 97 -3.41 -16.74 29.18
CA ASN A 97 -4.09 -17.34 30.34
C ASN A 97 -5.31 -18.18 29.93
N PRO A 98 -5.10 -19.31 29.22
CA PRO A 98 -6.19 -20.18 28.78
C PRO A 98 -7.03 -20.73 29.96
N ASP A 99 -6.46 -20.83 31.17
CA ASP A 99 -7.15 -21.35 32.34
C ASP A 99 -8.01 -20.33 33.11
N LEU A 100 -7.89 -19.02 32.83
CA LEU A 100 -8.74 -18.00 33.47
C LEU A 100 -10.18 -17.98 32.92
N GLU A 101 -10.43 -18.51 31.72
CA GLU A 101 -11.80 -18.65 31.20
C GLU A 101 -12.54 -19.84 31.83
N LYS A 102 -11.84 -20.85 32.36
CA LYS A 102 -12.46 -22.00 33.05
C LYS A 102 -12.93 -21.69 34.47
N ILE A 103 -12.46 -20.60 35.06
CA ILE A 103 -12.75 -20.22 36.47
C ILE A 103 -14.00 -19.32 36.58
N ARG A 104 -14.56 -18.87 35.45
CA ARG A 104 -15.86 -18.18 35.43
C ARG A 104 -17.00 -19.21 35.45
N CYS A 105 -17.19 -19.85 36.61
CA CYS A 105 -18.49 -20.36 37.04
C CYS A 105 -19.39 -19.20 37.47
#